data_AF-A0A953D2Z3-F1
#
_entry.id   AF-A0A953D2Z3-F1
#
_cell.length_a   1.000
_cell.length_b   1.000
_cell.length_c   1.000
_cell.angle_alpha   90.00
_cell.angle_beta   90.00
_cell.angle_gamma   90.00
#
_symmetry.space_group_name_H-M   'P 1'
#
loop_
_entity.id
_entity.type
_entity.pdbx_description
1 polymer ?
#
loop_
_entity_poly.entity_id
_entity_poly.type
_entity_poly.pdbx_seq_one_letter_code
_entity_poly.pdbx_strand_id
1 'polypeptide(L)'
;MKIEFISDVVCPWCAIGLNSLERALERIGDALEVDLLIRPFELNPKMPPEGESADIYLARKYGLNAEQMARNHALLCTRGAAVGFQFGERKQVWNSFDAHRLLHWAGMEGHQRDLKHALLRAYHGRGENISAHEVLVALAREAGLDGDSARDLLQSDAYGGAVRTSEHRWERLGIQSVPTALIDGRHLIQGGHQPEVFETALRQIAAGEV
;
A
#
# COMPACT_ATOMS: atom_id res chain seq x y z
N MET A 1 -8.52 7.04 17.77
CA MET A 1 -7.88 7.85 16.69
C MET A 1 -8.04 7.10 15.38
N LYS A 2 -8.55 7.77 14.34
CA LYS A 2 -8.73 7.17 13.02
C LYS A 2 -7.54 7.51 12.12
N ILE A 3 -6.95 6.51 11.48
CA ILE A 3 -5.85 6.69 10.54
C ILE A 3 -6.27 6.11 9.19
N GLU A 4 -6.40 6.97 8.19
CA GLU A 4 -6.57 6.55 6.79
C GLU A 4 -5.19 6.50 6.12
N PHE A 5 -4.64 5.30 5.99
CA PHE A 5 -3.36 5.04 5.33
C PHE A 5 -3.57 4.85 3.82
N ILE A 6 -3.38 5.94 3.08
CA ILE A 6 -3.55 6.03 1.63
C ILE A 6 -2.32 5.44 0.96
N SER A 7 -2.53 4.39 0.18
CA SER A 7 -1.46 3.51 -0.26
C SER A 7 -1.77 2.83 -1.59
N ASP A 8 -0.74 2.70 -2.42
CA ASP A 8 -0.76 1.79 -3.58
C ASP A 8 -0.05 0.47 -3.25
N VAL A 9 -0.45 -0.63 -3.89
CA VAL A 9 0.24 -1.93 -3.81
C VAL A 9 1.57 -1.90 -4.54
N VAL A 10 1.68 -1.11 -5.63
CA VAL A 10 2.91 -1.05 -6.44
C VAL A 10 3.95 -0.03 -5.95
N CYS A 11 3.65 0.65 -4.85
CA CYS A 11 4.55 1.63 -4.23
C CYS A 11 5.45 0.96 -3.18
N PRO A 12 6.77 0.87 -3.40
CA PRO A 12 7.67 0.23 -2.43
C PRO A 12 7.73 1.00 -1.11
N TRP A 13 7.59 2.34 -1.14
CA TRP A 13 7.53 3.14 0.08
C TRP A 13 6.25 2.91 0.89
N CYS A 14 5.17 2.42 0.28
CA CYS A 14 3.98 2.02 1.02
C CYS A 14 4.23 0.78 1.88
N ALA A 15 5.04 -0.16 1.39
CA ALA A 15 5.44 -1.32 2.20
C ALA A 15 6.24 -0.88 3.43
N ILE A 16 7.25 -0.03 3.23
CA ILE A 16 8.06 0.52 4.32
C ILE A 16 7.19 1.34 5.28
N GLY A 17 6.36 2.25 4.76
CA GLY A 17 5.52 3.14 5.55
C GLY A 17 4.49 2.40 6.39
N LEU A 18 3.84 1.37 5.86
CA LEU A 18 2.87 0.58 6.62
C LEU A 18 3.55 -0.18 7.76
N ASN A 19 4.66 -0.86 7.48
CA ASN A 19 5.42 -1.58 8.51
C ASN A 19 5.99 -0.62 9.58
N SER A 20 6.44 0.57 9.16
CA SER A 20 6.88 1.62 10.10
C SER A 20 5.74 2.12 10.99
N LEU A 21 4.58 2.42 10.42
CA LEU A 21 3.41 2.90 11.14
C LEU A 21 2.94 1.84 12.14
N GLU A 22 2.81 0.58 11.71
CA GLU A 22 2.37 -0.50 12.57
C GLU A 22 3.33 -0.72 13.74
N ARG A 23 4.64 -0.67 13.52
CA ARG A 23 5.62 -0.78 14.62
C ARG A 23 5.58 0.43 15.56
N ALA A 24 5.25 1.62 15.06
CA ALA A 24 5.00 2.78 15.92
C ALA A 24 3.76 2.56 16.79
N LEU A 25 2.67 2.03 16.22
CA LEU A 25 1.46 1.69 16.95
C LEU A 25 1.71 0.61 18.01
N GLU A 26 2.51 -0.42 17.71
CA GLU A 26 2.93 -1.44 18.68
C GLU A 26 3.70 -0.83 19.86
N ARG A 27 4.58 0.14 19.63
CA ARG A 27 5.31 0.85 20.69
C ARG A 27 4.42 1.76 21.53
N ILE A 28 3.41 2.37 20.91
CA ILE A 28 2.42 3.17 21.63
C ILE A 28 1.55 2.26 22.51
N GLY A 29 1.20 1.07 22.01
CA GLY A 29 0.37 0.10 22.71
C GLY A 29 -1.01 0.67 23.07
N ASP A 30 -1.55 0.23 24.20
CA ASP A 30 -2.91 0.56 24.64
C ASP A 30 -3.09 2.02 25.08
N ALA A 31 -2.03 2.83 25.05
CA ALA A 31 -2.11 4.26 25.34
C ALA A 31 -2.90 5.03 24.26
N LEU A 32 -3.11 4.43 23.08
CA LEU A 32 -3.86 5.04 21.99
C LEU A 32 -4.69 4.00 21.25
N GLU A 33 -6.01 4.10 21.36
CA GLU A 33 -6.92 3.30 20.53
C GLU A 33 -6.88 3.80 19.07
N VAL A 34 -6.58 2.91 18.13
CA VAL A 34 -6.41 3.25 16.71
C VAL A 34 -7.31 2.41 15.80
N ASP A 35 -8.08 3.09 14.96
CA ASP A 35 -8.78 2.52 13.80
C ASP A 35 -7.95 2.80 12.54
N LEU A 36 -7.20 1.79 12.09
CA LEU A 36 -6.33 1.87 10.90
C LEU A 36 -7.05 1.34 9.67
N LEU A 37 -7.30 2.22 8.70
CA LEU A 37 -7.96 1.90 7.44
C LEU A 37 -6.99 2.08 6.27
N ILE A 38 -6.88 1.07 5.42
CA ILE A 38 -6.04 1.12 4.23
C ILE A 38 -6.88 1.63 3.07
N ARG A 39 -6.43 2.72 2.45
CA ARG A 39 -7.20 3.44 1.43
C ARG A 39 -6.52 3.36 0.06
N PRO A 40 -7.29 3.17 -1.01
CA PRO A 40 -6.73 2.95 -2.33
C PRO A 40 -6.15 4.25 -2.90
N PHE A 41 -5.07 4.09 -3.65
CA PHE A 41 -4.47 5.09 -4.52
C PHE A 41 -3.74 4.34 -5.63
N GLU A 42 -3.94 4.71 -6.88
CA GLU A 42 -3.16 4.19 -8.00
C GLU A 42 -2.10 5.20 -8.46
N LEU A 43 -0.82 4.82 -8.37
CA LEU A 43 0.28 5.57 -8.99
C LEU A 43 0.22 5.52 -10.51
N ASN A 44 -0.39 4.47 -11.06
CA ASN A 44 -0.48 4.19 -12.49
C ASN A 44 -1.88 3.70 -12.89
N PRO A 45 -2.94 4.52 -12.77
CA PRO A 45 -4.31 4.10 -13.06
C PRO A 45 -4.55 3.75 -14.54
N LYS A 46 -3.60 4.11 -15.41
CA LYS A 46 -3.60 3.80 -16.85
C LYS A 46 -2.62 2.69 -17.24
N MET A 47 -2.01 1.99 -16.27
CA MET A 47 -1.15 0.84 -16.56
C MET A 47 -1.98 -0.24 -17.26
N PRO A 48 -1.56 -0.77 -18.42
CA PRO A 48 -2.28 -1.84 -19.08
C PRO A 48 -2.28 -3.14 -18.24
N PRO A 49 -3.25 -4.05 -18.43
CA PRO A 49 -3.29 -5.33 -17.71
C PRO A 49 -2.04 -6.20 -17.90
N GLU A 50 -1.40 -6.10 -19.07
CA GLU A 50 -0.17 -6.81 -19.41
C GLU A 50 1.08 -6.23 -18.71
N GLY A 51 0.91 -5.11 -17.99
CA GLY A 51 1.99 -4.43 -17.29
C GLY A 51 3.04 -3.82 -18.21
N GLU A 52 4.16 -3.44 -17.61
CA GLU A 52 5.31 -2.88 -18.32
C GLU A 52 6.62 -3.23 -17.62
N SER A 53 7.68 -3.44 -18.40
CA SER A 53 9.01 -3.69 -17.86
C SER A 53 9.44 -2.60 -16.88
N ALA A 54 9.89 -3.02 -15.69
CA ALA A 54 10.17 -2.10 -14.59
C ALA A 54 11.32 -1.14 -14.91
N ASP A 55 12.36 -1.60 -15.59
CA ASP A 55 13.48 -0.78 -16.05
C ASP A 55 13.05 0.29 -17.06
N ILE A 56 12.26 -0.07 -18.07
CA ILE A 56 11.72 0.85 -19.08
C ILE A 56 10.82 1.89 -18.40
N TYR A 57 9.90 1.44 -17.56
CA TYR A 57 8.98 2.31 -16.84
C TYR A 57 9.73 3.28 -15.92
N LEU A 58 10.68 2.79 -15.11
CA LEU A 58 11.43 3.62 -14.15
C LEU A 58 12.37 4.60 -14.86
N ALA A 59 13.03 4.17 -15.94
CA ALA A 59 13.86 5.06 -16.76
C ALA A 59 13.02 6.19 -17.38
N ARG A 60 11.84 5.87 -17.93
CA ARG A 60 10.93 6.89 -18.50
C ARG A 60 10.36 7.83 -17.45
N LYS A 61 9.92 7.30 -16.30
CA LYS A 61 9.23 8.09 -15.27
C LYS A 61 10.17 8.95 -14.44
N TYR A 62 11.36 8.44 -14.11
CA TYR A 62 12.27 9.07 -13.16
C TYR A 62 13.61 9.49 -13.78
N GLY A 63 13.85 9.20 -15.07
CA GLY A 63 15.11 9.54 -15.73
C GLY A 63 16.32 8.80 -15.16
N LEU A 64 16.10 7.64 -14.53
CA LEU A 64 17.14 6.89 -13.84
C LEU A 64 17.91 5.99 -14.81
N ASN A 65 19.24 5.99 -14.67
CA ASN A 65 20.08 4.97 -15.29
C ASN A 65 20.16 3.69 -14.44
N ALA A 66 20.76 2.63 -14.99
CA ALA A 66 20.85 1.33 -14.32
C ALA A 66 21.54 1.40 -12.94
N GLU A 67 22.60 2.19 -12.80
CA GLU A 67 23.31 2.36 -11.53
C GLU A 67 22.45 3.07 -10.48
N GLN A 68 21.71 4.11 -10.86
CA GLN A 68 20.78 4.81 -9.98
C GLN A 68 19.62 3.89 -9.57
N MET A 69 19.09 3.08 -10.48
CA MET A 69 18.06 2.08 -10.16
C MET A 69 18.58 1.05 -9.15
N ALA A 70 19.79 0.53 -9.34
CA ALA A 70 20.43 -0.40 -8.41
C ALA A 70 20.64 0.22 -7.02
N ARG A 71 21.14 1.47 -6.95
CA ARG A 71 21.31 2.20 -5.69
C ARG A 71 19.98 2.43 -4.97
N ASN A 72 18.95 2.85 -5.70
CA ASN A 72 17.61 3.05 -5.13
C ASN A 72 17.03 1.72 -4.60
N HIS A 73 17.22 0.62 -5.32
CA HIS A 73 16.80 -0.69 -4.86
C HIS A 73 17.53 -1.13 -3.59
N ALA A 74 18.86 -0.94 -3.51
CA ALA A 74 19.64 -1.25 -2.32
C ALA A 74 19.18 -0.44 -1.10
N LEU A 75 18.83 0.85 -1.30
CA LEU A 75 18.24 1.68 -0.26
C LEU A 75 16.88 1.12 0.20
N LEU A 76 16.01 0.72 -0.72
CA LEU A 76 14.73 0.09 -0.38
C LEU A 76 14.92 -1.20 0.42
N CYS A 77 15.86 -2.07 0.03
CA CYS A 77 16.17 -3.28 0.78
C CYS A 77 16.64 -2.97 2.20
N THR A 78 17.53 -1.99 2.36
CA THR A 78 18.04 -1.56 3.68
C THR A 78 16.91 -1.01 4.56
N ARG A 79 16.07 -0.13 3.99
CA ARG A 79 14.96 0.51 4.71
C ARG A 79 13.85 -0.48 5.04
N GLY A 80 13.53 -1.40 4.12
CA GLY A 80 12.59 -2.49 4.33
C GLY A 80 13.05 -3.42 5.44
N ALA A 81 14.29 -3.90 5.38
CA ALA A 81 14.83 -4.81 6.38
C ALA A 81 14.79 -4.20 7.78
N ALA A 82 15.08 -2.90 7.90
CA ALA A 82 15.00 -2.18 9.17
C ALA A 82 13.60 -2.23 9.80
N VAL A 83 12.53 -2.39 9.01
CA VAL A 83 11.13 -2.45 9.45
C VAL A 83 10.50 -3.83 9.26
N GLY A 84 11.30 -4.87 9.01
CA GLY A 84 10.81 -6.25 8.88
C GLY A 84 10.25 -6.62 7.49
N PHE A 85 10.42 -5.77 6.48
CA PHE A 85 9.97 -6.04 5.12
C PHE A 85 11.14 -6.44 4.20
N GLN A 86 11.06 -7.62 3.58
CA GLN A 86 12.08 -8.10 2.65
C GLN A 86 11.69 -7.79 1.20
N PHE A 87 12.46 -6.93 0.54
CA PHE A 87 12.35 -6.69 -0.90
C PHE A 87 13.13 -7.75 -1.67
N GLY A 88 12.53 -8.25 -2.74
CA GLY A 88 13.18 -9.10 -3.72
C GLY A 88 13.26 -8.42 -5.09
N GLU A 89 13.58 -9.22 -6.11
CA GLU A 89 13.61 -8.74 -7.48
C GLU A 89 12.20 -8.60 -8.07
N ARG A 90 11.99 -7.54 -8.85
CA ARG A 90 10.75 -7.32 -9.59
C ARG A 90 11.08 -6.76 -10.97
N LYS A 91 10.66 -7.48 -12.01
CA LYS A 91 10.95 -7.13 -13.42
C LYS A 91 9.81 -6.39 -14.12
N GLN A 92 8.62 -6.38 -13.54
CA GLN A 92 7.40 -5.83 -14.16
C GLN A 92 6.70 -4.85 -13.20
N VAL A 93 6.05 -3.83 -13.78
CA VAL A 93 5.06 -2.99 -13.11
C VAL A 93 3.69 -3.44 -13.59
N TRP A 94 2.79 -3.72 -12.64
CA TRP A 94 1.46 -4.29 -12.90
C TRP A 94 0.39 -3.25 -12.58
N ASN A 95 -0.79 -3.39 -13.17
CA ASN A 95 -1.96 -2.61 -12.77
C ASN A 95 -2.44 -3.07 -11.38
N SER A 96 -2.77 -2.14 -10.49
CA SER A 96 -3.19 -2.45 -9.11
C SER A 96 -4.68 -2.27 -8.84
N PHE A 97 -5.49 -1.95 -9.85
CA PHE A 97 -6.90 -1.65 -9.66
C PHE A 97 -7.69 -2.82 -9.04
N ASP A 98 -7.55 -4.03 -9.58
CA ASP A 98 -8.23 -5.21 -9.04
C ASP A 98 -7.73 -5.58 -7.63
N ALA A 99 -6.46 -5.35 -7.34
CA ALA A 99 -5.93 -5.50 -5.98
C ALA A 99 -6.60 -4.50 -5.00
N HIS A 100 -6.88 -3.27 -5.43
CA HIS A 100 -7.60 -2.27 -4.63
C HIS A 100 -9.07 -2.62 -4.44
N ARG A 101 -9.74 -3.17 -5.46
CA ARG A 101 -11.11 -3.67 -5.35
C ARG A 101 -11.20 -4.80 -4.33
N LEU A 102 -10.25 -5.72 -4.37
CA LEU A 102 -10.15 -6.82 -3.42
C LEU A 102 -9.84 -6.32 -2.00
N LEU A 103 -8.96 -5.32 -1.84
CA LEU A 103 -8.69 -4.68 -0.55
C LEU A 103 -9.90 -3.96 0.04
N HIS A 104 -10.75 -3.37 -0.79
CA HIS A 104 -11.99 -2.75 -0.34
C HIS A 104 -12.93 -3.81 0.26
N TRP A 105 -13.18 -4.89 -0.47
CA TRP A 105 -13.99 -6.00 0.01
C TRP A 105 -13.40 -6.65 1.27
N ALA A 106 -12.09 -6.92 1.29
CA ALA A 106 -11.42 -7.48 2.46
C ALA A 106 -11.58 -6.61 3.72
N GLY A 107 -11.78 -5.30 3.58
CA GLY A 107 -12.09 -4.41 4.70
C GLY A 107 -13.48 -4.62 5.29
N MET A 108 -14.44 -5.03 4.47
CA MET A 108 -15.78 -5.40 4.93
C MET A 108 -15.77 -6.73 5.68
N GLU A 109 -14.86 -7.63 5.29
CA GLU A 109 -14.67 -8.95 5.90
C GLU A 109 -13.68 -8.95 7.09
N GLY A 110 -13.08 -7.81 7.44
CA GLY A 110 -12.13 -7.69 8.55
C GLY A 110 -10.70 -8.16 8.27
N HIS A 111 -10.34 -8.46 7.02
CA HIS A 111 -9.04 -8.98 6.59
C HIS A 111 -8.21 -8.01 5.72
N GLN A 112 -8.55 -6.72 5.70
CA GLN A 112 -7.87 -5.74 4.84
C GLN A 112 -6.37 -5.62 5.13
N ARG A 113 -5.99 -5.63 6.41
CA ARG A 113 -4.58 -5.54 6.81
C ARG A 113 -3.79 -6.76 6.36
N ASP A 114 -4.33 -7.96 6.57
CA ASP A 114 -3.71 -9.22 6.17
C ASP A 114 -3.53 -9.29 4.65
N LEU A 115 -4.58 -8.94 3.90
CA LEU A 115 -4.52 -8.92 2.44
C LEU A 115 -3.53 -7.87 1.93
N LYS A 116 -3.46 -6.67 2.54
CA LYS A 116 -2.49 -5.66 2.13
C LYS A 116 -1.07 -6.17 2.29
N HIS A 117 -0.75 -6.80 3.40
CA HIS A 117 0.56 -7.38 3.62
C HIS A 117 0.87 -8.52 2.65
N ALA A 118 -0.10 -9.41 2.38
CA ALA A 118 0.05 -10.48 1.38
C ALA A 118 0.36 -9.91 -0.02
N LEU A 119 -0.39 -8.89 -0.46
CA LEU A 119 -0.18 -8.19 -1.73
C LEU A 119 1.20 -7.53 -1.83
N LEU A 120 1.62 -6.83 -0.77
CA LEU A 120 2.93 -6.19 -0.74
C LEU A 120 4.07 -7.22 -0.82
N ARG A 121 3.98 -8.33 -0.06
CA ARG A 121 4.96 -9.43 -0.12
C ARG A 121 4.99 -10.10 -1.49
N ALA A 122 3.83 -10.39 -2.07
CA ALA A 122 3.70 -10.95 -3.41
C ALA A 122 4.41 -10.09 -4.45
N TYR A 123 4.09 -8.80 -4.46
CA TYR A 123 4.56 -7.89 -5.49
C TYR A 123 6.02 -7.45 -5.31
N HIS A 124 6.39 -7.03 -4.09
CA HIS A 124 7.71 -6.45 -3.82
C HIS A 124 8.73 -7.47 -3.31
N GLY A 125 8.28 -8.57 -2.72
CA GLY A 125 9.15 -9.65 -2.25
C GLY A 125 9.36 -10.75 -3.30
N ARG A 126 8.26 -11.20 -3.94
CA ARG A 126 8.28 -12.36 -4.85
C ARG A 126 8.16 -11.99 -6.33
N GLY A 127 7.90 -10.73 -6.67
CA GLY A 127 7.77 -10.27 -8.05
C GLY A 127 6.54 -10.80 -8.78
N GLU A 128 5.49 -11.21 -8.05
CA GLU A 128 4.28 -11.82 -8.61
C GLU A 128 3.41 -10.82 -9.39
N ASN A 129 2.61 -11.35 -10.32
CA ASN A 129 1.65 -10.58 -11.10
C ASN A 129 0.35 -10.33 -10.31
N ILE A 130 0.28 -9.18 -9.65
CA ILE A 130 -0.92 -8.74 -8.91
C ILE A 130 -2.05 -8.21 -9.81
N SER A 131 -1.91 -8.21 -11.14
CA SER A 131 -3.03 -8.02 -12.07
C SER A 131 -3.68 -9.36 -12.47
N ALA A 132 -3.05 -10.50 -12.16
CA ALA A 132 -3.61 -11.81 -12.49
C ALA A 132 -4.62 -12.25 -11.42
N HIS A 133 -5.85 -12.57 -11.85
CA HIS A 133 -6.93 -12.97 -10.93
C HIS A 133 -6.58 -14.20 -10.09
N GLU A 134 -5.95 -15.22 -10.66
CA GLU A 134 -5.55 -16.40 -9.88
C GLU A 134 -4.56 -16.09 -8.76
N VAL A 135 -3.63 -15.15 -8.99
CA VAL A 135 -2.71 -14.67 -7.96
C VAL A 135 -3.49 -13.95 -6.87
N LEU A 136 -4.40 -13.04 -7.26
CA LEU A 136 -5.22 -12.30 -6.31
C LEU A 136 -6.13 -13.21 -5.46
N VAL A 137 -6.74 -14.24 -6.05
CA VAL A 137 -7.52 -15.25 -5.32
C VAL A 137 -6.65 -16.04 -4.34
N ALA A 138 -5.44 -16.44 -4.74
CA ALA A 138 -4.51 -17.12 -3.84
C ALA A 138 -4.11 -16.24 -2.65
N LEU A 139 -3.87 -14.95 -2.87
CA LEU A 139 -3.54 -13.99 -1.81
C LEU A 139 -4.73 -13.69 -0.90
N ALA A 140 -5.96 -13.68 -1.44
CA ALA A 140 -7.17 -13.60 -0.61
C ALA A 140 -7.24 -14.78 0.37
N ARG A 141 -7.01 -16.01 -0.12
CA ARG A 141 -6.97 -17.22 0.73
C ARG A 141 -5.84 -17.15 1.77
N GLU A 142 -4.65 -16.67 1.40
CA GLU A 142 -3.54 -16.43 2.35
C GLU A 142 -3.97 -15.49 3.48
N ALA A 143 -4.78 -14.47 3.16
CA ALA A 143 -5.29 -13.50 4.12
C ALA A 143 -6.51 -13.99 4.94
N GLY A 144 -6.96 -15.24 4.76
CA GLY A 144 -8.11 -15.81 5.48
C GLY A 144 -9.47 -15.56 4.83
N LEU A 145 -9.50 -15.03 3.61
CA LEU A 145 -10.74 -14.74 2.88
C LEU A 145 -11.22 -15.95 2.07
N ASP A 146 -12.52 -15.98 1.76
CA ASP A 146 -13.10 -16.97 0.87
C ASP A 146 -12.65 -16.76 -0.58
N GLY A 147 -12.02 -17.78 -1.16
CA GLY A 147 -11.42 -17.68 -2.49
C GLY A 147 -12.43 -17.68 -3.63
N ASP A 148 -13.61 -18.27 -3.44
CA ASP A 148 -14.65 -18.29 -4.46
C ASP A 148 -15.35 -16.93 -4.53
N SER A 149 -15.65 -16.32 -3.38
CA SER A 149 -16.12 -14.93 -3.28
C SER A 149 -15.12 -13.93 -3.88
N ALA A 150 -13.82 -14.12 -3.61
CA ALA A 150 -12.77 -13.31 -4.22
C ALA A 150 -12.77 -13.44 -5.75
N ARG A 151 -12.95 -14.65 -6.27
CA ARG A 151 -13.03 -14.93 -7.71
C ARG A 151 -14.24 -14.27 -8.36
N ASP A 152 -15.41 -14.43 -7.75
CA ASP A 152 -16.66 -13.83 -8.24
C ASP A 152 -16.57 -12.30 -8.28
N LEU A 153 -15.96 -11.69 -7.26
CA LEU A 153 -15.67 -10.26 -7.22
C LEU A 153 -14.79 -9.86 -8.41
N LEU A 154 -13.66 -10.54 -8.61
CA LEU A 154 -12.68 -10.22 -9.64
C LEU A 154 -13.26 -10.38 -11.06
N GLN A 155 -14.20 -11.32 -11.25
CA GLN A 155 -14.90 -11.53 -12.53
C GLN A 155 -16.04 -10.53 -12.79
N SER A 156 -16.36 -9.67 -11.83
CA SER A 156 -17.40 -8.63 -11.94
C SER A 156 -16.79 -7.22 -11.95
N ASP A 157 -17.64 -6.19 -11.91
CA ASP A 157 -17.24 -4.79 -11.68
C ASP A 157 -17.39 -4.34 -10.21
N ALA A 158 -17.66 -5.28 -9.29
CA ALA A 158 -17.90 -5.00 -7.88
C ALA A 158 -16.80 -4.12 -7.26
N TYR A 159 -17.22 -3.13 -6.48
CA TYR A 159 -16.36 -2.17 -5.77
C TYR A 159 -15.50 -1.23 -6.63
N GLY A 160 -15.52 -1.35 -7.97
CA GLY A 160 -14.77 -0.43 -8.84
C GLY A 160 -15.16 1.04 -8.63
N GLY A 161 -16.46 1.33 -8.51
CA GLY A 161 -16.96 2.67 -8.20
C GLY A 161 -16.53 3.20 -6.82
N ALA A 162 -16.41 2.32 -5.83
CA ALA A 162 -16.00 2.70 -4.47
C ALA A 162 -14.50 3.05 -4.41
N VAL A 163 -13.66 2.30 -5.14
CA VAL A 163 -12.23 2.60 -5.30
C VAL A 163 -12.05 3.96 -5.96
N ARG A 164 -12.69 4.20 -7.11
CA ARG A 164 -12.61 5.48 -7.84
C ARG A 164 -13.12 6.66 -7.02
N THR A 165 -14.21 6.46 -6.27
CA THR A 165 -14.75 7.51 -5.37
C THR A 165 -13.75 7.89 -4.29
N SER A 166 -13.02 6.90 -3.74
CA SER A 166 -11.98 7.15 -2.73
C SER A 166 -10.80 7.91 -3.33
N GLU A 167 -10.33 7.53 -4.51
CA GLU A 167 -9.23 8.21 -5.20
C GLU A 167 -9.58 9.66 -5.54
N HIS A 168 -10.76 9.92 -6.10
CA HIS A 168 -11.23 11.28 -6.35
C HIS A 168 -11.33 12.11 -5.07
N ARG A 169 -11.64 11.50 -3.91
CA ARG A 169 -11.61 12.21 -2.62
C ARG A 169 -10.19 12.68 -2.30
N TRP A 170 -9.17 11.85 -2.52
CA TRP A 170 -7.77 12.19 -2.26
C TRP A 170 -7.28 13.33 -3.15
N GLU A 171 -7.64 13.29 -4.44
CA GLU A 171 -7.33 14.37 -5.38
C GLU A 171 -7.92 15.71 -4.93
N ARG A 172 -9.18 15.74 -4.48
CA ARG A 172 -9.81 16.97 -3.96
C ARG A 172 -9.17 17.47 -2.66
N LEU A 173 -8.58 16.59 -1.87
CA LEU A 173 -7.82 16.94 -0.67
C LEU A 173 -6.35 17.31 -0.98
N GLY A 174 -5.96 17.34 -2.26
CA GLY A 174 -4.60 17.67 -2.68
C GLY A 174 -3.56 16.57 -2.42
N ILE A 175 -4.01 15.34 -2.12
CA ILE A 175 -3.12 14.21 -1.86
C ILE A 175 -2.70 13.61 -3.20
N GLN A 176 -1.44 13.83 -3.59
CA GLN A 176 -0.88 13.43 -4.88
C GLN A 176 0.26 12.41 -4.75
N SER A 177 0.58 11.97 -3.54
CA SER A 177 1.68 11.04 -3.27
C SER A 177 1.32 10.04 -2.17
N VAL A 178 1.97 8.88 -2.24
CA VAL A 178 1.79 7.77 -1.29
C VAL A 178 3.13 7.19 -0.84
N PRO A 179 3.22 6.65 0.39
CA PRO A 179 2.14 6.56 1.37
C PRO A 179 1.80 7.92 1.99
N THR A 180 0.53 8.11 2.35
CA THR A 180 0.06 9.26 3.12
C THR A 180 -0.84 8.76 4.24
N ALA A 181 -0.55 9.09 5.49
CA ALA A 181 -1.44 8.84 6.63
C ALA A 181 -2.25 10.10 6.93
N LEU A 182 -3.57 10.02 6.81
CA LEU A 182 -4.51 11.06 7.20
C LEU A 182 -5.11 10.71 8.56
N ILE A 183 -4.77 11.50 9.58
CA ILE A 183 -5.15 11.25 10.97
C ILE A 183 -6.33 12.15 11.34
N ASP A 184 -7.40 11.52 11.84
CA ASP A 184 -8.69 12.13 12.21
C ASP A 184 -9.26 13.09 11.15
N GLY A 185 -8.94 12.83 9.88
CA GLY A 185 -9.37 13.64 8.74
C GLY A 185 -8.72 15.02 8.65
N ARG A 186 -7.67 15.31 9.43
CA ARG A 186 -7.08 16.66 9.57
C ARG A 186 -5.58 16.70 9.36
N HIS A 187 -4.83 15.79 10.00
CA HIS A 187 -3.36 15.85 9.99
C HIS A 187 -2.80 14.88 8.95
N LEU A 188 -1.83 15.36 8.16
CA LEU A 188 -1.19 14.57 7.11
C LEU A 188 0.25 14.23 7.50
N ILE A 189 0.60 12.95 7.41
CA ILE A 189 1.99 12.49 7.45
C ILE A 189 2.28 11.83 6.10
N GLN A 190 3.19 12.42 5.32
CA GLN A 190 3.47 11.98 3.95
C GLN A 190 4.85 11.31 3.84
N GLY A 191 4.87 10.08 3.33
CA GLY A 191 6.09 9.33 3.05
C GLY A 191 6.32 8.14 3.98
N GLY A 192 7.21 7.23 3.55
CA GLY A 192 7.62 6.05 4.31
C GLY A 192 8.63 6.40 5.40
N HIS A 193 8.21 7.17 6.40
CA HIS A 193 9.05 7.59 7.52
C HIS A 193 9.48 6.41 8.43
N GLN A 194 10.46 6.66 9.30
CA GLN A 194 10.85 5.72 10.33
C GLN A 194 9.77 5.61 11.43
N PRO A 195 9.70 4.48 12.15
CA PRO A 195 8.71 4.29 13.23
C PRO A 195 8.71 5.43 14.26
N GLU A 196 9.88 5.97 14.62
CA GLU A 196 10.03 7.03 15.62
C GLU A 196 9.31 8.33 15.22
N VAL A 197 9.27 8.62 13.91
CA VAL A 197 8.58 9.81 13.37
C VAL A 197 7.07 9.62 13.47
N PHE A 198 6.56 8.44 13.11
CA PHE A 198 5.13 8.12 13.28
C PHE A 198 4.75 8.14 14.77
N GLU A 199 5.56 7.53 15.63
CA GLU A 199 5.29 7.48 17.06
C GLU A 199 5.20 8.89 17.66
N THR A 200 6.19 9.74 17.38
CA THR A 200 6.23 11.12 17.88
C THR A 200 4.99 11.90 17.39
N ALA A 201 4.71 11.85 16.09
CA ALA A 201 3.59 12.59 15.52
C ALA A 201 2.23 12.12 16.07
N LEU A 202 2.02 10.82 16.20
CA LEU A 202 0.77 10.26 16.73
C LEU A 202 0.55 10.65 18.20
N ARG A 203 1.61 10.66 19.02
CA ARG A 203 1.53 11.12 20.42
C ARG A 203 1.19 12.60 20.52
N GLN A 204 1.83 13.44 19.70
CA GLN A 204 1.57 14.89 19.68
C GLN A 204 0.13 15.20 19.24
N ILE A 205 -0.36 14.52 18.20
CA ILE A 205 -1.74 14.67 17.72
C ILE A 205 -2.74 14.19 18.79
N ALA A 206 -2.47 13.06 19.44
CA ALA A 206 -3.31 12.55 20.53
C ALA A 206 -3.36 13.51 21.74
N ALA A 207 -2.27 14.24 22.00
CA ALA A 207 -2.18 15.24 23.06
C ALA A 207 -2.75 16.62 22.67
N GLY A 208 -3.12 16.84 21.40
CA GLY A 208 -3.60 18.14 20.91
C GLY A 208 -2.51 19.20 20.79
N GLU A 209 -1.26 18.78 20.62
CA GLU A 209 -0.09 19.66 20.53
C GLU A 209 0.16 20.19 19.10
N VAL A 210 -0.67 19.77 18.13
CA VAL A 210 -0.60 20.11 16.70
C VAL A 210 -1.99 20.33 16.14
#